data_AF-A0A368EDH9-F1
#
_entry.id   AF-A0A368EDH9-F1
#
_cell.length_a   1.000
_cell.length_b   1.000
_cell.length_c   1.000
_cell.angle_alpha   90.00
_cell.angle_beta   90.00
_cell.angle_gamma   90.00
#
_symmetry.space_group_name_H-M   'P 1'
#
loop_
_entity.id
_entity.type
_entity.pdbx_description
1 polymer ?
#
loop_
_entity_poly.entity_id
_entity_poly.type
_entity_poly.pdbx_seq_one_letter_code
_entity_poly.pdbx_strand_id
1 'polypeptide(L)'
;MLKKIIFIFMIYKSIGYAEETKYEANYNPLNCKGIAFEYNGAFLAEWNFKATGGSGSLITIKYNKLKRTGKIRTSVYENGDLYGRGKWVGRTSSRIYNTLVEINYENASKTFELISLFNPDNFHMSGKCKN
;
A
#
# COMPACT_ATOMS: atom_id res chain seq x y z
N MET A 1 -47.63 -32.60 -17.06
CA MET A 1 -47.12 -31.91 -15.84
C MET A 1 -45.73 -32.38 -15.43
N LEU A 2 -45.40 -33.67 -15.59
CA LEU A 2 -44.07 -34.24 -15.28
C LEU A 2 -42.88 -33.51 -15.96
N LYS A 3 -43.02 -33.10 -17.23
CA LYS A 3 -41.99 -32.33 -17.95
C LYS A 3 -41.69 -30.95 -17.33
N LYS A 4 -42.67 -30.29 -16.71
CA LYS A 4 -42.46 -28.99 -16.04
C LYS A 4 -41.69 -29.15 -14.72
N ILE A 5 -41.89 -30.27 -14.02
CA ILE A 5 -41.19 -30.59 -12.76
C ILE A 5 -39.70 -30.87 -13.02
N ILE A 6 -39.38 -31.60 -14.09
CA ILE A 6 -38.00 -31.89 -14.50
C ILE A 6 -37.24 -30.60 -14.83
N PHE A 7 -37.91 -29.64 -15.50
CA PHE A 7 -37.30 -28.36 -15.87
C PHE A 7 -36.94 -27.51 -14.63
N ILE A 8 -37.80 -27.50 -13.62
CA ILE A 8 -37.56 -26.79 -12.35
C ILE A 8 -36.36 -27.39 -11.59
N PHE A 9 -36.23 -28.72 -11.60
CA PHE A 9 -35.13 -29.42 -10.93
C PHE A 9 -33.76 -29.15 -11.57
N MET A 10 -33.71 -28.98 -12.91
CA MET A 10 -32.49 -28.60 -13.62
C MET A 10 -32.01 -27.20 -13.25
N ILE A 11 -32.92 -26.22 -13.16
CA ILE A 11 -32.58 -24.83 -12.85
C ILE A 11 -32.00 -24.71 -11.43
N TYR A 12 -32.53 -25.47 -10.47
CA TYR A 12 -32.02 -25.46 -9.09
C TYR A 12 -30.61 -26.05 -8.96
N LYS A 13 -30.23 -27.02 -9.81
CA LYS A 13 -28.87 -27.60 -9.78
C LYS A 13 -27.82 -26.75 -10.49
N SER A 14 -28.21 -25.83 -11.37
CA SER A 14 -27.28 -24.95 -12.09
C SER A 14 -26.94 -23.65 -11.37
N ILE A 15 -27.61 -23.34 -10.25
CA ILE A 15 -27.27 -22.19 -9.42
C ILE A 15 -26.10 -22.61 -8.51
N GLY A 16 -24.91 -22.70 -9.10
CA GLY A 16 -23.68 -22.73 -8.32
C GLY A 16 -23.58 -21.41 -7.57
N TYR A 17 -23.74 -21.44 -6.25
CA TYR A 17 -23.39 -20.30 -5.42
C TYR A 17 -21.87 -20.16 -5.49
N ALA A 18 -21.40 -19.07 -6.10
CA ALA A 18 -20.04 -18.63 -5.92
C ALA A 18 -19.94 -18.09 -4.49
N GLU A 19 -19.46 -18.92 -3.55
CA GLU A 19 -19.01 -18.43 -2.26
C GLU A 19 -17.79 -17.55 -2.50
N GLU A 20 -18.01 -16.24 -2.64
CA GLU A 20 -16.94 -15.26 -2.50
C GLU A 20 -16.49 -15.32 -1.03
N THR A 21 -15.37 -15.99 -0.76
CA THR A 21 -14.60 -15.73 0.45
C THR A 21 -14.08 -14.30 0.35
N LYS A 22 -14.90 -13.32 0.73
CA LYS A 22 -14.52 -11.90 0.73
C LYS A 22 -13.38 -11.73 1.72
N TYR A 23 -12.17 -11.66 1.20
CA TYR A 23 -11.04 -11.16 1.98
C TYR A 23 -11.27 -9.67 2.24
N GLU A 24 -11.38 -9.32 3.52
CA GLU A 24 -11.38 -7.92 3.96
C GLU A 24 -9.95 -7.52 4.36
N ALA A 25 -9.38 -6.58 3.62
CA ALA A 25 -8.04 -6.06 3.87
C ALA A 25 -7.94 -5.43 5.28
N ASN A 26 -7.06 -5.99 6.13
CA ASN A 26 -6.75 -5.43 7.43
C ASN A 26 -5.50 -4.54 7.36
N TYR A 27 -5.70 -3.23 7.55
CA TYR A 27 -4.63 -2.25 7.47
C TYR A 27 -4.06 -1.94 8.86
N ASN A 28 -3.10 -2.75 9.30
CA ASN A 28 -2.33 -2.44 10.51
C ASN A 28 -1.34 -1.30 10.24
N PRO A 29 -1.22 -0.30 11.14
CA PRO A 29 -0.19 0.72 11.02
C PRO A 29 1.20 0.10 11.08
N LEU A 30 2.10 0.52 10.18
CA LEU A 30 3.49 0.08 10.17
C LEU A 30 4.38 1.18 10.76
N ASN A 31 5.23 0.80 11.70
CA ASN A 31 6.27 1.66 12.27
C ASN A 31 7.63 1.10 11.88
N CYS A 32 8.35 1.83 11.05
CA CYS A 32 9.53 1.31 10.39
C CYS A 32 10.75 2.20 10.61
N LYS A 33 11.92 1.58 10.56
CA LYS A 33 13.22 2.25 10.61
C LYS A 33 14.13 1.68 9.54
N GLY A 34 15.00 2.52 9.01
CA GLY A 34 15.93 2.12 7.97
C GLY A 34 16.72 3.29 7.44
N ILE A 35 16.98 3.27 6.14
CA ILE A 35 17.81 4.25 5.46
C ILE A 35 16.97 4.94 4.40
N ALA A 36 17.00 6.27 4.40
CA ALA A 36 16.51 7.11 3.31
C ALA A 36 17.71 7.63 2.52
N PHE A 37 17.59 7.57 1.20
CA PHE A 37 18.60 7.98 0.26
C PHE A 37 18.06 9.15 -0.55
N GLU A 38 18.88 10.18 -0.68
CA GLU A 38 18.60 11.39 -1.46
C GLU A 38 19.89 11.82 -2.17
N TYR A 39 19.83 12.82 -3.04
CA TYR A 39 21.00 13.31 -3.80
C TYR A 39 22.25 13.55 -2.95
N ASN A 40 22.08 13.97 -1.70
CA ASN A 40 23.17 14.36 -0.80
C ASN A 40 23.68 13.21 0.09
N GLY A 41 23.16 11.99 -0.08
CA GLY A 41 23.64 10.80 0.62
C GLY A 41 22.55 9.95 1.26
N ALA A 42 22.99 9.08 2.16
CA ALA A 42 22.15 8.13 2.90
C ALA A 42 22.00 8.58 4.36
N PHE A 43 20.78 8.51 4.88
CA PHE A 43 20.43 9.00 6.21
C PHE A 43 19.60 7.97 6.95
N LEU A 44 19.82 7.86 8.26
CA LEU A 44 18.90 7.14 9.14
C LEU A 44 17.51 7.78 9.05
N ALA A 45 16.51 6.93 8.86
CA ALA A 45 15.13 7.34 8.67
C ALA A 45 14.20 6.50 9.53
N GLU A 46 13.14 7.14 9.99
CA GLU A 46 12.02 6.50 10.66
C GLU A 46 10.72 6.95 10.00
N TRP A 47 9.79 6.02 9.81
CA TRP A 47 8.51 6.36 9.20
C TRP A 47 7.36 5.60 9.82
N ASN A 48 6.19 6.24 9.77
CA ASN A 48 4.92 5.64 10.11
C ASN A 48 4.04 5.61 8.85
N PHE A 49 3.44 4.45 8.62
CA PHE A 49 2.47 4.23 7.57
C PHE A 49 1.14 3.86 8.24
N LYS A 50 0.08 4.63 7.97
CA LYS A 50 -1.22 4.45 8.61
C LYS A 50 -2.35 4.56 7.59
N ALA A 51 -3.30 3.64 7.63
CA ALA A 51 -4.53 3.77 6.84
C ALA A 51 -5.36 4.99 7.26
N THR A 52 -5.95 5.66 6.27
CA THR A 52 -6.85 6.81 6.45
C THR A 52 -8.32 6.45 6.21
N GLY A 53 -8.62 5.17 5.99
CA GLY A 53 -9.94 4.68 5.58
C GLY A 53 -10.05 4.50 4.07
N GLY A 54 -10.89 3.54 3.65
CA GLY A 54 -10.91 3.04 2.27
C GLY A 54 -9.57 2.45 1.86
N SER A 55 -9.24 2.51 0.56
CA SER A 55 -7.91 2.12 0.04
C SER A 55 -6.85 3.20 0.25
N GLY A 56 -7.08 4.20 1.11
CA GLY A 56 -6.16 5.32 1.34
C GLY A 56 -5.29 5.15 2.59
N SER A 57 -4.05 5.61 2.49
CA SER A 57 -3.06 5.61 3.57
C SER A 57 -2.21 6.87 3.56
N LEU A 58 -1.69 7.23 4.73
CA LEU A 58 -0.76 8.33 4.94
C LEU A 58 0.58 7.76 5.37
N ILE A 59 1.65 8.20 4.71
CA ILE A 59 3.02 7.93 5.14
C ILE A 59 3.66 9.21 5.65
N THR A 60 4.33 9.14 6.81
CA THR A 60 5.12 10.24 7.36
C THR A 60 6.52 9.75 7.66
N ILE A 61 7.51 10.37 7.03
CA ILE A 61 8.93 9.99 7.08
C ILE A 61 9.70 11.13 7.76
N LYS A 62 10.59 10.77 8.69
CA LYS A 62 11.54 11.67 9.35
C LYS A 62 12.94 11.16 9.08
N TYR A 63 13.80 12.02 8.53
CA TYR A 63 15.19 11.71 8.22
C TYR A 63 15.98 13.00 8.12
N ASN A 64 17.28 13.02 8.47
CA ASN A 64 18.14 14.21 8.34
C ASN A 64 17.53 15.55 8.83
N LYS A 65 16.79 15.54 9.95
CA LYS A 65 16.02 16.72 10.47
C LYS A 65 14.92 17.24 9.51
N LEU A 66 14.64 16.54 8.42
CA LEU A 66 13.58 16.78 7.46
C LEU A 66 12.37 15.87 7.75
N LYS A 67 11.21 16.29 7.23
CA LYS A 67 9.97 15.54 7.30
C LYS A 67 9.30 15.53 5.92
N ARG A 68 8.97 14.35 5.41
CA ARG A 68 8.17 14.15 4.19
C ARG A 68 6.87 13.44 4.53
N THR A 69 5.79 13.81 3.85
CA THR A 69 4.47 13.19 4.03
C THR A 69 3.90 12.84 2.66
N GLY A 70 3.32 11.66 2.50
CA GLY A 70 2.72 11.20 1.25
C GLY A 70 1.32 10.62 1.48
N LYS A 71 0.43 10.79 0.49
CA LYS A 71 -0.88 10.13 0.45
C LYS A 71 -0.80 9.00 -0.57
N ILE A 72 -1.08 7.79 -0.12
CA ILE A 72 -0.86 6.54 -0.84
C ILE A 72 -2.20 5.83 -0.97
N ARG A 73 -2.52 5.32 -2.15
CA ARG A 73 -3.54 4.31 -2.30
C ARG A 73 -2.90 2.94 -2.17
N THR A 74 -3.44 2.10 -1.30
CA THR A 74 -2.85 0.82 -0.92
C THR A 74 -3.81 -0.33 -1.07
N SER A 75 -3.24 -1.46 -1.45
CA SER A 75 -3.87 -2.78 -1.44
C SER A 75 -3.09 -3.65 -0.46
N VAL A 76 -3.81 -4.36 0.40
CA VAL A 76 -3.23 -5.38 1.28
C VAL A 76 -3.69 -6.73 0.76
N TYR A 77 -2.76 -7.66 0.64
CA TYR A 77 -3.02 -9.02 0.18
C TYR A 77 -3.25 -9.95 1.38
N GLU A 78 -3.81 -11.14 1.13
CA GLU A 78 -4.14 -12.13 2.18
C GLU A 78 -2.95 -12.51 3.05
N ASN A 79 -1.74 -12.57 2.48
CA ASN A 79 -0.50 -12.84 3.19
C ASN A 79 0.00 -11.66 4.05
N GLY A 80 -0.71 -10.53 4.03
CA GLY A 80 -0.39 -9.29 4.74
C GLY A 80 0.59 -8.39 4.00
N ASP A 81 1.03 -8.77 2.80
CA ASP A 81 1.85 -7.89 1.97
C ASP A 81 1.05 -6.66 1.58
N LEU A 82 1.74 -5.54 1.43
CA LEU A 82 1.13 -4.28 1.07
C LEU A 82 1.83 -3.68 -0.12
N TYR A 83 1.01 -3.31 -1.10
CA TYR A 83 1.44 -2.55 -2.26
C TYR A 83 0.74 -1.20 -2.26
N GLY A 84 1.48 -0.15 -2.60
CA GLY A 84 0.95 1.21 -2.59
C GLY A 84 1.48 2.08 -3.71
N ARG A 85 0.61 2.93 -4.26
CA ARG A 85 1.01 4.03 -5.14
C ARG A 85 0.35 5.33 -4.74
N GLY A 86 1.09 6.42 -4.81
CA GLY A 86 0.61 7.71 -4.36
C GLY A 86 1.44 8.89 -4.83
N LYS A 87 1.30 10.00 -4.13
CA LYS A 87 2.06 11.24 -4.36
C LYS A 87 2.47 11.86 -3.04
N TRP A 88 3.57 12.60 -3.04
CA TRP A 88 3.94 13.45 -1.92
C TRP A 88 2.88 14.53 -1.65
N VAL A 89 2.73 14.91 -0.39
CA VAL A 89 1.87 16.00 0.06
C VAL A 89 2.75 17.20 0.39
N GLY A 90 2.73 18.23 -0.46
CA GLY A 90 3.37 19.52 -0.16
C GLY A 90 3.12 20.53 -1.27
N ARG A 91 2.95 21.82 -0.92
CA ARG A 91 2.82 22.96 -1.87
C ARG A 91 4.16 23.64 -2.18
N THR A 92 5.28 23.16 -1.61
CA THR A 92 6.48 23.97 -1.39
C THR A 92 7.60 23.84 -2.41
N SER A 93 7.52 22.93 -3.40
CA SER A 93 8.31 23.06 -4.63
C SER A 93 7.59 22.40 -5.81
N SER A 94 7.57 23.08 -6.96
CA SER A 94 6.95 22.57 -8.20
C SER A 94 7.55 21.25 -8.68
N ARG A 95 8.79 20.95 -8.26
CA ARG A 95 9.52 19.73 -8.60
C ARG A 95 8.98 18.46 -7.93
N ILE A 96 8.39 18.57 -6.74
CA ILE A 96 8.01 17.43 -5.89
C ILE A 96 6.49 17.17 -5.92
N TYR A 97 5.70 18.17 -6.32
CA TYR A 97 4.22 18.15 -6.26
C TYR A 97 3.57 17.01 -7.09
N ASN A 98 4.25 16.53 -8.13
CA ASN A 98 3.75 15.48 -9.01
C ASN A 98 4.59 14.18 -8.98
N THR A 99 5.58 14.10 -8.09
CA THR A 99 6.37 12.88 -7.95
C THR A 99 5.47 11.76 -7.43
N LEU A 100 5.40 10.68 -8.21
CA LEU A 100 4.71 9.48 -7.80
C LEU A 100 5.60 8.73 -6.82
N VAL A 101 4.98 8.09 -5.84
CA VAL A 101 5.68 7.21 -4.91
C VAL A 101 5.08 5.83 -5.01
N GLU A 102 5.94 4.83 -5.00
CA GLU A 102 5.56 3.43 -4.92
C GLU A 102 6.07 2.86 -3.60
N ILE A 103 5.25 2.02 -2.98
CA ILE A 103 5.55 1.34 -1.73
C ILE A 103 5.36 -0.16 -1.93
N ASN A 104 6.32 -0.92 -1.43
CA ASN A 104 6.25 -2.36 -1.31
C ASN A 104 6.56 -2.75 0.14
N TYR A 105 5.68 -3.53 0.76
CA TYR A 105 5.91 -4.10 2.08
C TYR A 105 5.67 -5.60 2.01
N GLU A 106 6.68 -6.36 2.44
CA GLU A 106 6.65 -7.81 2.52
C GLU A 106 6.45 -8.21 3.99
N ASN A 107 5.34 -8.87 4.29
CA ASN A 107 4.92 -9.17 5.65
C ASN A 107 5.74 -10.29 6.31
N ALA A 108 6.23 -11.25 5.53
CA ALA A 108 7.06 -12.34 6.05
C ALA A 108 8.42 -11.81 6.56
N SER A 109 9.07 -10.96 5.76
CA SER A 109 10.38 -10.40 6.08
C SER A 109 10.32 -9.09 6.85
N LYS A 110 9.13 -8.49 6.98
CA LYS A 110 8.89 -7.13 7.51
C LYS A 110 9.65 -6.04 6.77
N THR A 111 10.02 -6.28 5.52
CA THR A 111 10.76 -5.32 4.69
C THR A 111 9.80 -4.30 4.12
N PHE A 112 10.18 -3.03 4.18
CA PHE A 112 9.44 -1.93 3.59
C PHE A 112 10.36 -1.15 2.68
N GLU A 113 9.90 -0.92 1.45
CA GLU A 113 10.58 -0.12 0.44
C GLU A 113 9.65 0.97 -0.07
N LEU A 114 10.23 2.14 -0.32
CA LEU A 114 9.56 3.20 -1.07
C LEU A 114 10.53 3.82 -2.07
N ILE A 115 10.01 4.04 -3.27
CA ILE A 115 10.75 4.66 -4.37
C ILE A 115 9.93 5.81 -4.94
N SER A 116 10.56 6.97 -5.11
CA SER A 116 10.03 8.06 -5.92
C SER A 116 10.20 7.71 -7.41
N LEU A 117 9.07 7.58 -8.09
CA LEU A 117 8.99 7.42 -9.54
C LEU A 117 8.77 8.83 -10.11
N PHE A 118 9.67 9.28 -11.00
CA PHE A 118 9.75 10.59 -11.68
C PHE A 118 10.86 11.56 -11.21
N ASN A 119 11.70 11.92 -12.18
CA ASN A 119 12.75 12.94 -12.10
C ASN A 119 12.11 14.32 -11.89
N PRO A 120 12.49 15.14 -10.89
CA PRO A 120 13.83 15.21 -10.28
C PRO A 120 13.91 14.77 -8.81
N ASP A 121 13.11 13.80 -8.35
CA ASP A 121 13.21 13.28 -6.96
C ASP A 121 13.78 11.86 -6.97
N ASN A 122 15.08 11.73 -6.67
CA ASN A 122 15.77 10.44 -6.53
C ASN A 122 15.60 9.81 -5.13
N PHE A 123 14.55 10.20 -4.41
CA PHE A 123 14.31 9.72 -3.07
C PHE A 123 13.91 8.25 -3.08
N HIS A 124 14.61 7.45 -2.29
CA HIS A 124 14.27 6.06 -2.05
C HIS A 124 14.56 5.72 -0.59
N MET A 125 13.83 4.75 -0.05
CA MET A 125 14.05 4.28 1.31
C MET A 125 13.80 2.79 1.42
N SER A 126 14.57 2.14 2.28
CA SER A 126 14.40 0.72 2.60
C SER A 126 14.67 0.51 4.08
N GLY A 127 13.92 -0.42 4.69
CA GLY A 127 14.09 -0.75 6.09
C GLY A 127 13.17 -1.85 6.57
N LYS A 128 13.10 -1.97 7.89
CA LYS A 128 12.28 -2.98 8.58
C LYS A 128 11.22 -2.32 9.42
N CYS A 129 10.03 -2.92 9.42
CA CYS A 129 8.93 -2.51 10.29
C CYS A 129 8.90 -3.36 11.55
N LYS A 130 8.63 -2.72 12.68
CA LYS A 130 8.22 -3.39 13.91
C LYS A 130 6.73 -3.68 13.75
N ASN A 131 6.37 -4.92 13.45
CA ASN A 131 5.07 -5.42 13.88
C ASN A 131 5.16 -5.69 15.37
#